data_AF-A0A940BTI3-F1
#
_entry.id   AF-A0A940BTI3-F1
#
_cell.length_a   1.000
_cell.length_b   1.000
_cell.length_c   1.000
_cell.angle_alpha   90.00
_cell.angle_beta   90.00
_cell.angle_gamma   90.00
#
_symmetry.space_group_name_H-M   'P 1'
#
loop_
_entity.id
_entity.type
_entity.pdbx_description
1 polymer ?
#
loop_
_entity_poly.entity_id
_entity_poly.type
_entity_poly.pdbx_seq_one_letter_code
_entity_poly.pdbx_strand_id
1 'polypeptide(L)'
;MKKAQVLIKKFAVLLICITMIIISSAPSQQTRVRAADSSDNEYTVREGDFTSAPRGGSLVVAIEGSFVTLGENEKNDVLDRVNEIRLEACKEHLVNPENSSKTLSESDYVPIKWSTLLELVAAMRAVEASVYCMHGRIGATQWGNTQSTFDNGYGIKACSEVIAWNWNRDNTAALLEAVDQWYGEKSDYVNETPGAVTGHYTAMINPYNLYIGLSGFWNPNMLGTDSTYRYTTVAAQFARPSWQSDPNIREDIAGIGGRVAQKIEVAPSLISELSLSADAGIVVGQTSKVIARATVKTSGGVFGLSYGLGNVYAGLTWKSSNPSAVSVSDDGTITAVSKGTATITASVPDQDVEASITITADTQSSHNTFEPGDVNGDGSVDNQDVVALFRYVSGGKVEVVKVALDPDGDGDATNLDVVLLFRYVSGANVELSSVPYAE
;
A
#
# COMPACT_ATOMS: atom_id res chain seq x y z
N MET A 1 10.45 -51.00 45.21
CA MET A 1 9.24 -51.69 44.71
C MET A 1 8.17 -51.63 45.78
N LYS A 2 6.94 -51.14 45.63
CA LYS A 2 6.14 -50.63 44.53
C LYS A 2 5.07 -49.80 45.23
N LYS A 3 5.21 -48.48 45.34
CA LYS A 3 4.12 -47.58 45.78
C LYS A 3 4.36 -46.08 45.55
N ALA A 4 5.53 -45.69 45.03
CA ALA A 4 5.80 -44.34 44.49
C ALA A 4 5.89 -44.29 42.95
N GLN A 5 5.48 -45.35 42.25
CA GLN A 5 5.48 -45.46 40.77
C GLN A 5 4.09 -45.78 40.17
N VAL A 6 3.01 -45.55 40.91
CA VAL A 6 1.63 -45.88 40.44
C VAL A 6 0.71 -44.66 40.31
N LEU A 7 1.14 -43.45 40.68
CA LEU A 7 0.33 -42.24 40.50
C LEU A 7 0.72 -41.35 39.29
N ILE A 8 1.81 -41.68 38.59
CA ILE A 8 2.28 -40.94 37.38
C ILE A 8 1.87 -41.66 36.07
N LYS A 9 1.12 -42.77 36.15
CA LYS A 9 0.62 -43.52 34.98
C LYS A 9 -0.89 -43.46 34.74
N LYS A 10 -1.61 -42.53 35.40
CA LYS A 10 -3.05 -42.27 35.13
C LYS A 10 -3.37 -40.84 34.65
N PHE A 11 -2.35 -40.01 34.41
CA PHE A 11 -2.52 -38.67 33.82
C PHE A 11 -1.91 -38.50 32.42
N ALA A 12 -1.38 -39.57 31.84
CA ALA A 12 -0.77 -39.57 30.50
C ALA A 12 -1.57 -40.38 29.45
N VAL A 13 -2.86 -40.65 29.71
CA VAL A 13 -3.75 -41.43 28.81
C VAL A 13 -5.06 -40.67 28.49
N LEU A 14 -5.10 -39.35 28.74
CA LEU A 14 -6.21 -38.48 28.30
C LEU A 14 -5.74 -37.37 27.33
N LEU A 15 -4.69 -37.67 26.57
CA LEU A 15 -4.23 -36.95 25.39
C LEU A 15 -3.71 -38.06 24.48
N ILE A 16 -4.19 -38.18 23.23
CA ILE A 16 -3.89 -39.19 22.17
C ILE A 16 -5.08 -40.09 21.72
N CYS A 17 -6.35 -39.71 21.94
CA CYS A 17 -7.48 -40.40 21.27
C CYS A 17 -8.52 -39.48 20.62
N ILE A 18 -8.08 -38.42 19.93
CA ILE A 18 -8.92 -37.75 18.92
C ILE A 18 -8.08 -37.56 17.65
N THR A 19 -7.84 -38.66 16.94
CA THR A 19 -7.52 -38.66 15.51
C THR A 19 -8.22 -39.84 14.86
N MET A 20 -8.91 -39.57 13.75
CA MET A 20 -9.64 -40.48 12.85
C MET A 20 -11.11 -40.78 13.19
N ILE A 21 -11.96 -39.77 12.98
CA ILE A 21 -13.21 -39.97 12.25
C ILE A 21 -13.12 -39.10 10.99
N ILE A 22 -12.78 -39.74 9.87
CA ILE A 22 -12.93 -39.17 8.53
C ILE A 22 -14.38 -39.41 8.14
N ILE A 23 -15.23 -38.39 8.28
CA ILE A 23 -16.47 -38.30 7.52
C ILE A 23 -16.15 -37.38 6.35
N SER A 24 -16.21 -37.94 5.15
CA SER A 24 -16.11 -37.22 3.89
C SER A 24 -17.35 -36.35 3.69
N SER A 25 -17.19 -35.04 3.85
CA SER A 25 -18.00 -34.04 3.16
C SER A 25 -17.05 -33.00 2.58
N ALA A 26 -17.10 -32.86 1.25
CA ALA A 26 -16.25 -31.95 0.50
C ALA A 26 -16.48 -30.49 0.95
N PRO A 27 -15.45 -29.73 1.34
CA PRO A 27 -15.58 -28.30 1.54
C PRO A 27 -15.42 -27.57 0.20
N SER A 28 -16.33 -26.65 -0.06
CA SER A 28 -16.16 -25.59 -1.05
C SER A 28 -14.85 -24.84 -0.80
N GLN A 29 -14.11 -24.54 -1.87
CA GLN A 29 -12.91 -23.70 -1.82
C GLN A 29 -13.31 -22.27 -1.39
N GLN A 30 -13.24 -22.00 -0.09
CA GLN A 30 -13.06 -20.66 0.43
C GLN A 30 -11.56 -20.45 0.63
N THR A 31 -10.97 -19.65 -0.25
CA THR A 31 -9.58 -19.20 -0.19
C THR A 31 -9.38 -18.46 1.13
N ARG A 32 -8.67 -19.07 2.09
CA ARG A 32 -8.22 -18.39 3.31
C ARG A 32 -7.19 -17.33 2.92
N VAL A 33 -7.62 -16.08 2.79
CA VAL A 33 -6.73 -14.92 2.85
C VAL A 33 -6.11 -14.93 4.25
N ARG A 34 -4.79 -15.12 4.33
CA ARG A 34 -4.06 -14.89 5.58
C ARG A 34 -4.24 -13.41 5.93
N ALA A 35 -4.88 -13.13 7.06
CA ALA A 35 -4.77 -11.84 7.72
C ALA A 35 -3.28 -11.56 7.93
N ALA A 36 -2.80 -10.47 7.32
CA ALA A 36 -1.45 -10.00 7.53
C ALA A 36 -1.33 -9.47 8.97
N ASP A 37 -0.20 -9.82 9.56
CA ASP A 37 0.23 -9.51 10.93
C ASP A 37 0.06 -8.03 11.27
N SER A 38 -0.64 -7.76 12.38
CA SER A 38 -1.04 -6.45 12.87
C SER A 38 -0.05 -5.95 13.93
N SER A 39 1.11 -5.46 13.50
CA SER A 39 1.88 -4.41 14.19
C SER A 39 2.98 -3.91 13.23
N ASP A 40 3.02 -2.60 12.96
CA ASP A 40 3.97 -1.86 12.08
C ASP A 40 3.88 -2.00 10.54
N ASN A 41 2.72 -2.40 9.98
CA ASN A 41 2.57 -2.73 8.56
C ASN A 41 1.93 -1.68 7.63
N GLU A 42 1.70 -0.44 8.05
CA GLU A 42 0.95 0.55 7.26
C GLU A 42 1.83 1.23 6.19
N TYR A 43 1.34 1.26 4.94
CA TYR A 43 1.99 2.03 3.86
C TYR A 43 1.74 3.52 4.09
N THR A 44 2.78 4.35 3.98
CA THR A 44 2.56 5.80 3.86
C THR A 44 1.92 6.09 2.51
N VAL A 45 0.79 6.79 2.49
CA VAL A 45 0.07 7.12 1.26
C VAL A 45 0.65 8.42 0.69
N ARG A 46 1.18 8.37 -0.53
CA ARG A 46 1.71 9.55 -1.24
C ARG A 46 0.73 10.00 -2.32
N GLU A 47 0.48 11.31 -2.38
CA GLU A 47 -0.36 11.91 -3.41
C GLU A 47 0.27 11.76 -4.80
N GLY A 48 -0.59 11.70 -5.82
CA GLY A 48 -0.15 11.65 -7.22
C GLY A 48 0.25 13.03 -7.75
N ASP A 49 0.63 13.07 -9.02
CA ASP A 49 1.06 14.28 -9.73
C ASP A 49 -0.07 14.99 -10.50
N PHE A 50 -1.33 14.64 -10.24
CA PHE A 50 -2.50 15.27 -10.86
C PHE A 50 -2.88 16.57 -10.12
N THR A 51 -3.00 17.68 -10.85
CA THR A 51 -3.27 19.03 -10.32
C THR A 51 -4.76 19.37 -10.22
N SER A 52 -5.65 18.43 -10.55
CA SER A 52 -7.11 18.59 -10.51
C SER A 52 -7.78 17.31 -10.01
N ALA A 53 -9.11 17.34 -9.86
CA ALA A 53 -9.89 16.11 -9.71
C ALA A 53 -9.48 15.09 -10.78
N PRO A 54 -9.55 13.78 -10.47
CA PRO A 54 -9.18 12.73 -11.41
C PRO A 54 -9.88 12.96 -12.75
N ARG A 55 -9.18 12.69 -13.85
CA ARG A 55 -9.77 12.81 -15.18
C ARG A 55 -11.10 12.08 -15.24
N GLY A 56 -12.10 12.70 -15.86
CA GLY A 56 -13.46 12.16 -15.91
C GLY A 56 -13.45 10.69 -16.36
N GLY A 57 -13.90 9.81 -15.46
CA GLY A 57 -13.93 8.37 -15.68
C GLY A 57 -12.67 7.59 -15.27
N SER A 58 -11.63 8.21 -14.71
CA SER A 58 -10.47 7.51 -14.14
C SER A 58 -10.69 7.11 -12.68
N LEU A 59 -9.96 6.10 -12.22
CA LEU A 59 -9.84 5.73 -10.82
C LEU A 59 -8.51 6.25 -10.24
N VAL A 60 -8.51 6.61 -8.97
CA VAL A 60 -7.27 6.87 -8.23
C VAL A 60 -6.94 5.66 -7.37
N VAL A 61 -5.84 4.98 -7.71
CA VAL A 61 -5.38 3.77 -7.01
C VAL A 61 -4.02 4.04 -6.39
N ALA A 62 -3.87 3.74 -5.10
CA ALA A 62 -2.59 3.87 -4.40
C ALA A 62 -1.79 2.57 -4.49
N ILE A 63 -0.94 2.45 -5.51
CA ILE A 63 -0.15 1.25 -5.78
C ILE A 63 0.89 1.05 -4.69
N GLU A 64 0.83 -0.12 -4.08
CA GLU A 64 1.71 -0.51 -2.99
C GLU A 64 3.07 -1.00 -3.47
N GLY A 65 4.11 -0.57 -2.78
CA GLY A 65 5.47 -1.04 -3.00
C GLY A 65 6.47 -0.33 -2.11
N SER A 66 7.70 -0.19 -2.59
CA SER A 66 8.74 0.51 -1.84
C SER A 66 9.61 1.32 -2.77
N PHE A 67 9.82 2.59 -2.44
CA PHE A 67 10.84 3.38 -3.11
C PHE A 67 12.22 2.99 -2.60
N VAL A 68 13.16 2.94 -3.53
CA VAL A 68 14.59 3.01 -3.24
C VAL A 68 14.85 4.26 -2.40
N THR A 69 15.46 4.10 -1.24
CA THR A 69 15.79 5.24 -0.35
C THR A 69 17.13 5.84 -0.76
N LEU A 70 17.13 7.07 -1.25
CA LEU A 70 18.33 7.77 -1.67
C LEU A 70 18.90 8.62 -0.52
N GLY A 71 20.20 8.48 -0.25
CA GLY A 71 20.96 9.43 0.57
C GLY A 71 21.79 10.38 -0.29
N GLU A 72 22.38 11.41 0.34
CA GLU A 72 23.19 12.41 -0.37
C GLU A 72 24.44 11.81 -1.03
N ASN A 73 25.10 10.84 -0.39
CA ASN A 73 26.26 10.18 -0.98
C ASN A 73 25.85 9.37 -2.22
N GLU A 74 24.72 8.70 -2.14
CA GLU A 74 24.25 7.80 -3.18
C GLU A 74 23.68 8.56 -4.38
N LYS A 75 23.10 9.75 -4.14
CA LYS A 75 22.83 10.73 -5.20
C LYS A 75 24.13 11.12 -5.92
N ASN A 76 25.21 11.39 -5.16
CA ASN A 76 26.49 11.78 -5.74
C ASN A 76 27.11 10.65 -6.56
N ASP A 77 27.06 9.39 -6.08
CA ASP A 77 27.55 8.24 -6.84
C ASP A 77 26.86 8.10 -8.20
N VAL A 78 25.53 8.30 -8.25
CA VAL A 78 24.75 8.30 -9.49
C VAL A 78 25.16 9.45 -10.41
N LEU A 79 25.28 10.67 -9.87
CA LEU A 79 25.73 11.84 -10.65
C LEU A 79 27.14 11.63 -11.21
N ASP A 80 28.05 11.13 -10.40
CA ASP A 80 29.44 10.87 -10.78
C ASP A 80 29.49 9.85 -11.92
N ARG A 81 28.73 8.76 -11.83
CA ARG A 81 28.67 7.76 -12.90
C ARG A 81 28.11 8.32 -14.21
N VAL A 82 27.02 9.07 -14.15
CA VAL A 82 26.44 9.69 -15.36
C VAL A 82 27.40 10.73 -15.95
N ASN A 83 28.08 11.52 -15.11
CA ASN A 83 29.04 12.53 -15.54
C ASN A 83 30.32 11.92 -16.11
N GLU A 84 30.77 10.77 -15.61
CA GLU A 84 31.85 9.98 -16.18
C GLU A 84 31.51 9.56 -17.61
N ILE A 85 30.33 8.96 -17.82
CA ILE A 85 29.85 8.52 -19.14
C ILE A 85 29.76 9.70 -20.12
N ARG A 86 29.26 10.86 -19.66
CA ARG A 86 29.17 12.08 -20.47
C ARG A 86 30.54 12.59 -20.89
N LEU A 87 31.50 12.61 -19.96
CA LEU A 87 32.86 13.05 -20.25
C LEU A 87 33.58 12.08 -21.18
N GLU A 88 33.38 10.79 -21.01
CA GLU A 88 33.90 9.73 -21.87
C GLU A 88 33.45 9.94 -23.33
N ALA A 89 32.14 10.12 -23.56
CA ALA A 89 31.60 10.37 -24.90
C ALA A 89 32.20 11.63 -25.57
N CYS A 90 32.49 12.67 -24.79
CA CYS A 90 33.14 13.89 -25.26
C CYS A 90 34.61 13.66 -25.64
N LYS A 91 35.35 12.88 -24.83
CA LYS A 91 36.77 12.53 -25.09
C LYS A 91 36.94 11.61 -26.28
N GLU A 92 35.96 10.73 -26.52
CA GLU A 92 35.95 9.82 -27.66
C GLU A 92 35.45 10.47 -28.96
N HIS A 93 35.03 11.74 -28.91
CA HIS A 93 34.47 12.46 -30.06
C HIS A 93 33.28 11.73 -30.70
N LEU A 94 32.40 11.16 -29.88
CA LEU A 94 31.21 10.48 -30.38
C LEU A 94 30.29 11.44 -31.12
N VAL A 95 29.51 10.93 -32.08
CA VAL A 95 28.49 11.72 -32.78
C VAL A 95 27.57 12.40 -31.76
N ASN A 96 27.16 13.64 -32.03
CA ASN A 96 26.25 14.33 -31.14
C ASN A 96 24.83 13.78 -31.35
N PRO A 97 24.13 13.30 -30.29
CA PRO A 97 22.81 12.68 -30.43
C PRO A 97 21.71 13.63 -30.95
N GLU A 98 21.93 14.94 -30.90
CA GLU A 98 20.98 15.96 -31.39
C GLU A 98 21.39 16.57 -32.72
N ASN A 99 22.62 16.31 -33.16
CA ASN A 99 23.14 16.82 -34.43
C ASN A 99 24.18 15.86 -34.99
N SER A 100 23.74 14.94 -35.83
CA SER A 100 24.59 13.93 -36.45
C SER A 100 25.71 14.48 -37.35
N SER A 101 25.68 15.78 -37.68
CA SER A 101 26.76 16.46 -38.42
C SER A 101 27.89 16.98 -37.51
N LYS A 102 27.78 16.80 -36.20
CA LYS A 102 28.77 17.23 -35.20
C LYS A 102 29.21 16.04 -34.36
N THR A 103 30.43 16.11 -33.88
CA THR A 103 30.93 15.25 -32.80
C THR A 103 30.98 16.03 -31.50
N LEU A 104 30.87 15.32 -30.38
CA LEU A 104 31.09 15.87 -29.06
C LEU A 104 32.58 16.18 -28.87
N SER A 105 32.85 17.13 -28.00
CA SER A 105 34.19 17.52 -27.58
C SER A 105 34.19 17.84 -26.09
N GLU A 106 35.37 17.89 -25.47
CA GLU A 106 35.49 18.30 -24.07
C GLU A 106 34.92 19.71 -23.80
N SER A 107 34.81 20.56 -24.83
CA SER A 107 34.18 21.89 -24.70
C SER A 107 32.65 21.85 -24.61
N ASP A 108 32.03 20.75 -25.05
CA ASP A 108 30.59 20.51 -24.93
C ASP A 108 30.21 19.90 -23.58
N TYR A 109 31.20 19.41 -22.82
CA TYR A 109 30.97 18.77 -21.53
C TYR A 109 30.56 19.79 -20.47
N VAL A 110 29.33 19.61 -19.97
CA VAL A 110 28.83 20.27 -18.77
C VAL A 110 28.35 19.18 -17.82
N PRO A 111 28.87 19.14 -16.56
CA PRO A 111 28.38 18.23 -15.56
C PRO A 111 26.87 18.38 -15.37
N ILE A 112 26.16 17.26 -15.49
CA ILE A 112 24.74 17.20 -15.18
C ILE A 112 24.55 17.32 -13.67
N LYS A 113 23.45 17.97 -13.28
CA LYS A 113 23.09 18.21 -11.89
C LYS A 113 21.82 17.47 -11.50
N TRP A 114 21.64 17.26 -10.20
CA TRP A 114 20.39 16.69 -9.69
C TRP A 114 19.23 17.69 -9.79
N SER A 115 18.01 17.17 -9.91
CA SER A 115 16.78 17.93 -9.71
C SER A 115 15.78 17.15 -8.86
N THR A 116 15.43 17.72 -7.71
CA THR A 116 14.44 17.17 -6.77
C THR A 116 13.08 16.97 -7.45
N LEU A 117 12.68 17.89 -8.32
CA LEU A 117 11.40 17.77 -9.03
C LEU A 117 11.45 16.67 -10.09
N LEU A 118 12.58 16.51 -10.80
CA LEU A 118 12.75 15.38 -11.73
C LEU A 118 12.77 14.04 -10.99
N GLU A 119 13.32 13.99 -9.78
CA GLU A 119 13.25 12.79 -8.92
C GLU A 119 11.81 12.44 -8.56
N LEU A 120 10.97 13.43 -8.21
CA LEU A 120 9.55 13.21 -7.92
C LEU A 120 8.77 12.74 -9.16
N VAL A 121 9.09 13.26 -10.36
CA VAL A 121 8.52 12.77 -11.63
C VAL A 121 9.00 11.34 -11.90
N ALA A 122 10.29 11.08 -11.75
CA ALA A 122 10.87 9.75 -11.90
C ALA A 122 10.23 8.73 -10.94
N ALA A 123 9.90 9.13 -9.71
CA ALA A 123 9.22 8.29 -8.73
C ALA A 123 7.83 7.86 -9.20
N MET A 124 7.03 8.82 -9.71
CA MET A 124 5.73 8.51 -10.32
C MET A 124 5.88 7.53 -11.49
N ARG A 125 6.86 7.80 -12.36
CA ARG A 125 7.12 6.99 -13.53
C ARG A 125 7.64 5.60 -13.20
N ALA A 126 8.44 5.44 -12.16
CA ALA A 126 8.89 4.14 -11.67
C ALA A 126 7.71 3.28 -11.20
N VAL A 127 6.73 3.87 -10.50
CA VAL A 127 5.50 3.17 -10.09
C VAL A 127 4.69 2.76 -11.31
N GLU A 128 4.41 3.67 -12.23
CA GLU A 128 3.63 3.38 -13.42
C GLU A 128 4.31 2.34 -14.33
N ALA A 129 5.62 2.47 -14.55
CA ALA A 129 6.41 1.53 -15.35
C ALA A 129 6.61 0.18 -14.63
N SER A 130 6.40 0.09 -13.32
CA SER A 130 6.35 -1.20 -12.62
C SER A 130 5.04 -1.97 -12.86
N VAL A 131 4.00 -1.29 -13.37
CA VAL A 131 2.70 -1.89 -13.64
C VAL A 131 2.42 -2.00 -15.13
N TYR A 132 2.93 -1.09 -15.98
CA TYR A 132 2.74 -1.11 -17.45
C TYR A 132 4.00 -1.42 -18.28
N CYS A 133 5.18 -1.41 -17.64
CA CYS A 133 6.43 -1.89 -18.22
C CYS A 133 6.83 -1.24 -19.56
N MET A 134 6.55 0.07 -19.73
CA MET A 134 6.86 0.84 -20.93
C MET A 134 6.94 2.36 -20.68
N HIS A 135 7.41 3.10 -21.70
CA HIS A 135 7.38 4.57 -21.79
C HIS A 135 5.96 5.10 -22.06
N GLY A 136 5.04 4.89 -21.12
CA GLY A 136 3.67 5.39 -21.19
C GLY A 136 3.04 5.53 -19.80
N ARG A 137 2.16 6.54 -19.65
CA ARG A 137 1.35 6.71 -18.45
C ARG A 137 0.23 5.65 -18.45
N ILE A 138 -0.13 5.17 -17.27
CA ILE A 138 -1.23 4.20 -17.12
C ILE A 138 -2.53 4.89 -17.51
N GLY A 139 -3.28 4.34 -18.47
CA GLY A 139 -4.52 4.94 -18.95
C GLY A 139 -4.39 5.83 -20.19
N ALA A 140 -3.18 6.22 -20.62
CA ALA A 140 -2.98 7.23 -21.66
C ALA A 140 -3.63 6.89 -23.01
N THR A 141 -3.56 5.62 -23.44
CA THR A 141 -4.20 5.18 -24.70
C THR A 141 -5.71 5.17 -24.59
N GLN A 142 -6.27 4.86 -23.41
CA GLN A 142 -7.71 4.96 -23.14
C GLN A 142 -8.21 6.40 -23.09
N TRP A 143 -7.36 7.38 -22.76
CA TRP A 143 -7.70 8.81 -22.72
C TRP A 143 -7.29 9.60 -23.97
N GLY A 144 -7.08 8.92 -25.10
CA GLY A 144 -6.81 9.58 -26.38
C GLY A 144 -5.38 10.12 -26.53
N ASN A 145 -4.40 9.53 -25.84
CA ASN A 145 -2.96 9.85 -25.93
C ASN A 145 -2.58 11.30 -25.57
N THR A 146 -3.39 11.95 -24.74
CA THR A 146 -3.16 13.34 -24.32
C THR A 146 -2.12 13.48 -23.22
N GLN A 147 -1.65 12.37 -22.63
CA GLN A 147 -0.69 12.40 -21.52
C GLN A 147 0.69 11.92 -21.92
N SER A 148 1.62 12.87 -21.98
CA SER A 148 3.04 12.59 -22.08
C SER A 148 3.58 12.03 -20.76
N THR A 149 4.63 11.19 -20.82
CA THR A 149 5.43 10.83 -19.64
C THR A 149 6.08 12.05 -18.98
N PHE A 150 6.10 13.19 -19.68
CA PHE A 150 6.61 14.47 -19.20
C PHE A 150 5.54 15.36 -18.57
N ASP A 151 4.25 15.07 -18.76
CA ASP A 151 3.17 15.84 -18.14
C ASP A 151 3.13 15.50 -16.64
N ASN A 152 3.35 16.49 -15.79
CA ASN A 152 3.40 16.32 -14.34
C ASN A 152 2.88 17.57 -13.62
N GLY A 153 2.40 17.38 -12.38
CA GLY A 153 1.91 18.45 -11.53
C GLY A 153 2.98 19.22 -10.76
N TYR A 154 4.26 18.93 -10.97
CA TYR A 154 5.36 19.56 -10.25
C TYR A 154 5.91 20.82 -10.94
N GLY A 155 5.40 21.16 -12.13
CA GLY A 155 5.76 22.38 -12.86
C GLY A 155 7.11 22.32 -13.60
N ILE A 156 7.85 21.21 -13.50
CA ILE A 156 9.10 20.99 -14.24
C ILE A 156 8.83 20.34 -15.59
N LYS A 157 9.51 20.77 -16.66
CA LYS A 157 9.38 20.15 -17.97
C LYS A 157 10.52 19.17 -18.25
N ALA A 158 10.24 17.88 -18.07
CA ALA A 158 11.12 16.82 -18.54
C ALA A 158 11.13 16.76 -20.09
N CYS A 159 12.26 16.34 -20.66
CA CYS A 159 12.44 16.22 -22.11
C CYS A 159 12.90 14.84 -22.57
N SER A 160 13.28 13.96 -21.64
CA SER A 160 13.66 12.59 -21.93
C SER A 160 13.43 11.73 -20.70
N GLU A 161 12.98 10.50 -20.94
CA GLU A 161 12.79 9.47 -19.94
C GLU A 161 13.62 8.25 -20.33
N VAL A 162 14.26 7.63 -19.34
CA VAL A 162 14.90 6.32 -19.49
C VAL A 162 14.41 5.44 -18.35
N ILE A 163 14.18 4.16 -18.64
CA ILE A 163 13.66 3.20 -17.66
C ILE A 163 14.48 1.92 -17.71
N ALA A 164 14.57 1.24 -16.57
CA ALA A 164 15.25 -0.04 -16.44
C ALA A 164 14.52 -0.92 -15.42
N TRP A 165 14.74 -2.23 -15.55
CA TRP A 165 14.29 -3.23 -14.58
C TRP A 165 15.48 -4.08 -14.20
N ASN A 166 15.82 -4.12 -12.91
CA ASN A 166 16.94 -4.90 -12.41
C ASN A 166 16.59 -5.68 -11.14
N TRP A 167 17.46 -6.63 -10.79
CA TRP A 167 17.26 -7.57 -9.68
C TRP A 167 17.58 -6.97 -8.32
N ASN A 168 18.24 -5.82 -8.32
CA ASN A 168 18.80 -5.26 -7.13
C ASN A 168 17.71 -4.63 -6.27
N ARG A 169 17.72 -5.00 -5.00
CA ARG A 169 16.79 -4.47 -3.99
C ARG A 169 17.50 -3.53 -3.01
N ASP A 170 18.81 -3.43 -3.11
CA ASP A 170 19.58 -2.45 -2.35
C ASP A 170 19.39 -1.09 -3.02
N ASN A 171 19.12 -0.09 -2.18
CA ASN A 171 18.67 1.22 -2.63
C ASN A 171 19.52 1.79 -3.77
N THR A 172 20.81 1.95 -3.56
CA THR A 172 21.68 2.65 -4.52
C THR A 172 22.18 1.76 -5.64
N ALA A 173 22.46 0.49 -5.32
CA ALA A 173 22.97 -0.43 -6.31
C ALA A 173 21.94 -0.70 -7.42
N ALA A 174 20.63 -0.62 -7.13
CA ALA A 174 19.59 -0.63 -8.16
C ALA A 174 19.66 0.57 -9.11
N LEU A 175 19.98 1.78 -8.61
CA LEU A 175 20.08 2.98 -9.44
C LEU A 175 21.34 2.95 -10.30
N LEU A 176 22.49 2.58 -9.72
CA LEU A 176 23.75 2.46 -10.46
C LEU A 176 23.68 1.35 -11.52
N GLU A 177 23.08 0.20 -11.18
CA GLU A 177 22.86 -0.88 -12.15
C GLU A 177 21.98 -0.42 -13.31
N ALA A 178 20.95 0.41 -13.06
CA ALA A 178 20.15 1.00 -14.14
C ALA A 178 20.98 1.94 -15.04
N VAL A 179 21.84 2.79 -14.46
CA VAL A 179 22.76 3.64 -15.22
C VAL A 179 23.70 2.80 -16.09
N ASP A 180 24.23 1.70 -15.55
CA ASP A 180 25.10 0.79 -16.30
C ASP A 180 24.34 -0.02 -17.37
N GLN A 181 23.08 -0.38 -17.13
CA GLN A 181 22.21 -0.98 -18.13
C GLN A 181 21.99 -0.03 -19.32
N TRP A 182 21.73 1.26 -19.05
CA TRP A 182 21.60 2.28 -20.09
C TRP A 182 22.93 2.53 -20.81
N TYR A 183 24.05 2.49 -20.08
CA TYR A 183 25.39 2.60 -20.65
C TYR A 183 25.72 1.45 -21.61
N GLY A 184 25.17 0.26 -21.38
CA GLY A 184 25.36 -0.92 -22.23
C GLY A 184 25.03 -0.70 -23.72
N GLU A 185 24.20 0.28 -24.05
CA GLU A 185 23.86 0.60 -25.45
C GLU A 185 24.98 1.35 -26.20
N LYS A 186 26.04 1.80 -25.51
CA LYS A 186 27.17 2.51 -26.13
C LYS A 186 27.71 1.78 -27.35
N SER A 187 27.92 0.47 -27.25
CA SER A 187 28.48 -0.33 -28.35
C SER A 187 27.61 -0.24 -29.61
N ASP A 188 26.30 -0.31 -29.46
CA ASP A 188 25.37 -0.21 -30.59
C ASP A 188 25.28 1.21 -31.14
N TYR A 189 25.39 2.22 -30.27
CA TYR A 189 25.44 3.62 -30.68
C TYR A 189 26.69 3.92 -31.52
N VAL A 190 27.87 3.49 -31.05
CA VAL A 190 29.15 3.71 -31.74
C VAL A 190 29.21 2.99 -33.08
N ASN A 191 28.64 1.78 -33.15
CA ASN A 191 28.64 0.98 -34.38
C ASN A 191 27.49 1.32 -35.34
N GLU A 192 26.61 2.26 -34.97
CA GLU A 192 25.38 2.58 -35.69
C GLU A 192 24.55 1.32 -36.02
N THR A 193 24.48 0.38 -35.07
CA THR A 193 23.84 -0.93 -35.27
C THR A 193 22.39 -0.75 -35.73
N PRO A 194 22.01 -1.19 -36.95
CA PRO A 194 20.66 -0.96 -37.47
C PRO A 194 19.58 -1.61 -36.60
N GLY A 195 18.62 -0.80 -36.15
CA GLY A 195 17.49 -1.27 -35.34
C GLY A 195 17.80 -1.52 -33.86
N ALA A 196 19.03 -1.27 -33.41
CA ALA A 196 19.37 -1.36 -32.00
C ALA A 196 18.74 -0.19 -31.20
N VAL A 197 18.41 -0.46 -29.94
CA VAL A 197 17.96 0.58 -29.01
C VAL A 197 19.19 1.29 -28.45
N THR A 198 19.24 2.61 -28.64
CA THR A 198 20.33 3.47 -28.15
C THR A 198 19.80 4.73 -27.45
N GLY A 199 18.47 4.77 -27.25
CA GLY A 199 17.77 5.92 -26.68
C GLY A 199 18.18 6.22 -25.24
N HIS A 200 18.55 5.20 -24.47
CA HIS A 200 18.93 5.39 -23.07
C HIS A 200 20.34 5.98 -22.97
N TYR A 201 21.29 5.43 -23.71
CA TYR A 201 22.66 5.97 -23.77
C TYR A 201 22.67 7.40 -24.32
N THR A 202 21.95 7.64 -25.43
CA THR A 202 21.89 8.96 -26.07
C THR A 202 21.24 10.02 -25.16
N ALA A 203 20.26 9.66 -24.35
CA ALA A 203 19.69 10.56 -23.35
C ALA A 203 20.73 10.99 -22.29
N MET A 204 21.59 10.06 -21.83
CA MET A 204 22.64 10.36 -20.86
C MET A 204 23.73 11.27 -21.45
N ILE A 205 24.20 11.01 -22.67
CA ILE A 205 25.31 11.77 -23.29
C ILE A 205 24.88 13.07 -23.98
N ASN A 206 23.58 13.34 -24.07
CA ASN A 206 23.07 14.56 -24.71
C ASN A 206 23.56 15.82 -23.97
N PRO A 207 24.36 16.70 -24.61
CA PRO A 207 24.96 17.84 -23.93
C PRO A 207 23.93 18.89 -23.48
N TYR A 208 22.72 18.89 -24.06
CA TYR A 208 21.65 19.81 -23.65
C TYR A 208 20.91 19.34 -22.40
N ASN A 209 21.00 18.07 -22.02
CA ASN A 209 20.44 17.58 -20.76
C ASN A 209 21.38 18.00 -19.63
N LEU A 210 20.93 18.94 -18.78
CA LEU A 210 21.72 19.53 -17.70
C LEU A 210 21.19 19.21 -16.31
N TYR A 211 19.98 18.68 -16.22
CA TYR A 211 19.42 18.17 -14.98
C TYR A 211 18.91 16.76 -15.15
N ILE A 212 19.05 15.96 -14.08
CA ILE A 212 18.55 14.59 -13.99
C ILE A 212 17.89 14.38 -12.63
N GLY A 213 16.86 13.53 -12.58
CA GLY A 213 16.38 12.93 -11.34
C GLY A 213 16.04 11.47 -11.57
N LEU A 214 16.42 10.60 -10.64
CA LEU A 214 16.21 9.15 -10.68
C LEU A 214 15.42 8.68 -9.47
N SER A 215 14.57 7.68 -9.67
CA SER A 215 13.95 6.93 -8.57
C SER A 215 13.75 5.48 -8.96
N GLY A 216 13.90 4.59 -7.98
CA GLY A 216 13.60 3.16 -8.10
C GLY A 216 12.35 2.79 -7.31
N PHE A 217 11.49 1.94 -7.86
CA PHE A 217 10.32 1.42 -7.19
C PHE A 217 10.26 -0.10 -7.29
N TRP A 218 10.15 -0.74 -6.13
CA TRP A 218 9.91 -2.17 -6.01
C TRP A 218 8.42 -2.44 -5.84
N ASN A 219 7.82 -3.04 -6.85
CA ASN A 219 6.43 -3.48 -6.83
C ASN A 219 6.35 -4.98 -6.45
N PRO A 220 5.86 -5.34 -5.25
CA PRO A 220 5.74 -6.74 -4.83
C PRO A 220 4.79 -7.57 -5.69
N ASN A 221 3.95 -6.95 -6.52
CA ASN A 221 2.91 -7.63 -7.28
C ASN A 221 3.18 -7.66 -8.79
N MET A 222 4.27 -7.04 -9.27
CA MET A 222 4.56 -6.78 -10.69
C MET A 222 4.26 -7.95 -11.63
N LEU A 223 4.69 -9.17 -11.31
CA LEU A 223 4.50 -10.36 -12.17
C LEU A 223 3.52 -11.39 -11.55
N GLY A 224 2.56 -10.91 -10.74
CA GLY A 224 1.59 -11.76 -10.06
C GLY A 224 2.12 -12.40 -8.78
N THR A 225 1.24 -13.11 -8.07
CA THR A 225 1.47 -13.60 -6.69
C THR A 225 2.46 -14.76 -6.56
N ASP A 226 2.77 -15.46 -7.66
CA ASP A 226 3.63 -16.66 -7.70
C ASP A 226 5.03 -16.41 -8.31
N SER A 227 5.39 -15.15 -8.58
CA SER A 227 6.68 -14.83 -9.19
C SER A 227 7.78 -14.60 -8.13
N THR A 228 8.80 -15.46 -8.15
CA THR A 228 10.12 -15.18 -7.55
C THR A 228 10.87 -14.09 -8.33
N TYR A 229 10.39 -13.77 -9.54
CA TYR A 229 10.95 -12.78 -10.44
C TYR A 229 10.30 -11.41 -10.20
N ARG A 230 10.94 -10.56 -9.40
CA ARG A 230 10.48 -9.18 -9.13
C ARG A 230 11.63 -8.23 -9.28
N TYR A 231 11.42 -7.20 -10.08
CA TYR A 231 12.42 -6.22 -10.43
C TYR A 231 12.20 -4.93 -9.66
N THR A 232 13.27 -4.21 -9.38
CA THR A 232 13.19 -2.79 -9.10
C THR A 232 13.07 -2.07 -10.43
N THR A 233 11.97 -1.35 -10.62
CA THR A 233 11.78 -0.48 -11.77
C THR A 233 12.46 0.84 -11.47
N VAL A 234 13.48 1.20 -12.25
CA VAL A 234 14.16 2.49 -12.15
C VAL A 234 13.72 3.36 -13.31
N ALA A 235 13.38 4.61 -13.02
CA ALA A 235 13.15 5.62 -14.04
C ALA A 235 14.08 6.81 -13.80
N ALA A 236 14.51 7.46 -14.87
CA ALA A 236 15.13 8.77 -14.83
C ALA A 236 14.41 9.75 -15.75
N GLN A 237 14.42 11.01 -15.36
CA GLN A 237 13.97 12.13 -16.17
C GLN A 237 15.10 13.12 -16.38
N PHE A 238 15.17 13.71 -17.56
CA PHE A 238 16.13 14.75 -17.91
C PHE A 238 15.45 16.08 -18.25
N ALA A 239 16.13 17.19 -18.00
CA ALA A 239 15.67 18.52 -18.42
C ALA A 239 16.80 19.42 -18.98
N ARG A 240 16.39 20.39 -19.81
CA ARG A 240 17.27 21.34 -20.53
C ARG A 240 17.36 22.74 -19.88
N PRO A 241 18.43 23.51 -20.20
CA PRO A 241 18.67 24.85 -19.68
C PRO A 241 17.61 25.92 -19.95
N SER A 242 16.79 25.83 -21.00
CA SER A 242 15.76 26.84 -21.27
C SER A 242 14.72 26.96 -20.14
N TRP A 243 14.74 26.03 -19.19
CA TRP A 243 13.92 25.99 -17.99
C TRP A 243 14.69 26.42 -16.71
N GLN A 244 15.97 26.85 -16.84
CA GLN A 244 16.87 27.27 -15.74
C GLN A 244 16.45 28.56 -15.01
N SER A 245 15.48 29.30 -15.53
CA SER A 245 14.89 30.42 -14.80
C SER A 245 13.73 29.99 -13.90
N ASP A 246 13.43 28.69 -13.79
CA ASP A 246 12.43 28.19 -12.85
C ASP A 246 12.99 28.29 -11.42
N PRO A 247 12.41 29.15 -10.55
CA PRO A 247 12.86 29.32 -9.17
C PRO A 247 12.70 28.05 -8.32
N ASN A 248 12.08 26.99 -8.85
CA ASN A 248 11.85 25.73 -8.15
C ASN A 248 12.87 24.63 -8.46
N ILE A 249 13.89 24.87 -9.30
CA ILE A 249 14.99 23.91 -9.46
C ILE A 249 15.74 23.82 -8.13
N ARG A 250 15.62 22.66 -7.48
CA ARG A 250 16.42 22.32 -6.32
C ARG A 250 17.24 21.07 -6.58
N GLU A 251 18.43 21.04 -5.99
CA GLU A 251 19.43 19.98 -6.21
C GLU A 251 19.54 19.03 -4.99
N ASP A 252 18.67 19.18 -3.98
CA ASP A 252 18.51 18.26 -2.85
C ASP A 252 17.80 16.96 -3.25
N ILE A 253 18.02 15.89 -2.50
CA ILE A 253 17.17 14.68 -2.62
C ILE A 253 15.73 14.99 -2.22
N ALA A 254 14.76 14.33 -2.84
CA ALA A 254 13.35 14.53 -2.55
C ALA A 254 12.89 13.92 -1.22
N GLY A 255 13.77 13.11 -0.58
CA GLY A 255 13.48 12.46 0.70
C GLY A 255 12.43 11.34 0.57
N ILE A 256 12.31 10.75 -0.61
CA ILE A 256 11.44 9.59 -0.87
C ILE A 256 12.20 8.29 -0.59
N GLY A 257 11.52 7.33 0.05
CA GLY A 257 12.13 6.05 0.39
C GLY A 257 11.21 5.18 1.23
N GLY A 258 11.46 3.87 1.21
CA GLY A 258 10.75 2.91 2.03
C GLY A 258 9.35 2.56 1.51
N ARG A 259 8.55 1.90 2.37
CA ARG A 259 7.22 1.39 2.01
C ARG A 259 6.24 2.53 1.77
N VAL A 260 5.61 2.51 0.60
CA VAL A 260 4.67 3.54 0.15
C VAL A 260 3.48 2.94 -0.59
N ALA A 261 2.34 3.63 -0.53
CA ALA A 261 1.24 3.45 -1.46
C ALA A 261 1.14 4.72 -2.33
N GLN A 262 1.61 4.64 -3.56
CA GLN A 262 1.65 5.79 -4.48
C GLN A 262 0.35 5.91 -5.25
N LYS A 263 -0.41 6.99 -5.03
CA LYS A 263 -1.60 7.29 -5.82
C LYS A 263 -1.21 7.56 -7.27
N ILE A 264 -1.87 6.87 -8.20
CA ILE A 264 -1.81 7.08 -9.64
C ILE A 264 -3.22 7.10 -10.22
N GLU A 265 -3.39 7.74 -11.37
CA GLU A 265 -4.62 7.60 -12.16
C GLU A 265 -4.58 6.29 -12.96
N VAL A 266 -5.70 5.57 -12.98
CA VAL A 266 -5.84 4.28 -13.64
C VAL A 266 -7.12 4.29 -14.48
N ALA A 267 -7.04 3.84 -15.73
CA ALA A 267 -8.23 3.66 -16.55
C ALA A 267 -9.10 2.49 -16.01
N PRO A 268 -10.44 2.61 -16.00
CA PRO A 268 -11.34 1.57 -15.50
C PRO A 268 -11.08 0.19 -16.11
N SER A 269 -10.80 0.13 -17.41
CA SER A 269 -10.52 -1.12 -18.14
C SER A 269 -9.25 -1.86 -17.70
N LEU A 270 -8.41 -1.24 -16.87
CA LEU A 270 -7.22 -1.86 -16.29
C LEU A 270 -7.48 -2.45 -14.90
N ILE A 271 -8.67 -2.25 -14.32
CA ILE A 271 -9.04 -2.90 -13.06
C ILE A 271 -9.55 -4.30 -13.37
N SER A 272 -8.83 -5.33 -12.95
CA SER A 272 -9.22 -6.73 -13.19
C SER A 272 -9.98 -7.36 -12.04
N GLU A 273 -9.76 -6.88 -10.82
CA GLU A 273 -10.39 -7.41 -9.61
C GLU A 273 -10.62 -6.29 -8.60
N LEU A 274 -11.68 -6.43 -7.81
CA LEU A 274 -12.02 -5.52 -6.71
C LEU A 274 -12.36 -6.35 -5.47
N SER A 275 -11.98 -5.84 -4.29
CA SER A 275 -12.34 -6.42 -2.99
C SER A 275 -12.67 -5.32 -2.00
N LEU A 276 -13.57 -5.61 -1.05
CA LEU A 276 -13.98 -4.68 0.01
C LEU A 276 -13.58 -5.21 1.38
N SER A 277 -13.19 -4.29 2.26
CA SER A 277 -12.96 -4.56 3.68
C SER A 277 -13.57 -3.45 4.52
N ALA A 278 -14.27 -3.82 5.58
CA ALA A 278 -14.87 -2.94 6.57
C ALA A 278 -15.20 -3.74 7.83
N ASP A 279 -15.45 -3.04 8.93
CA ASP A 279 -16.07 -3.65 10.10
C ASP A 279 -17.49 -4.13 9.76
N ALA A 280 -17.78 -5.41 10.00
CA ALA A 280 -19.06 -6.02 9.65
C ALA A 280 -20.25 -5.46 10.47
N GLY A 281 -19.97 -4.78 11.58
CA GLY A 281 -20.93 -4.15 12.47
C GLY A 281 -20.64 -2.66 12.67
N ILE A 282 -21.68 -1.85 12.69
CA ILE A 282 -21.59 -0.41 12.95
C ILE A 282 -22.72 0.02 13.87
N VAL A 283 -22.43 0.95 14.78
CA VAL A 283 -23.41 1.49 15.70
C VAL A 283 -24.27 2.55 15.00
N VAL A 284 -25.59 2.51 15.18
CA VAL A 284 -26.52 3.54 14.70
C VAL A 284 -26.07 4.93 15.12
N GLY A 285 -25.98 5.84 14.16
CA GLY A 285 -25.45 7.20 14.31
C GLY A 285 -23.96 7.35 14.01
N GLN A 286 -23.22 6.25 13.87
CA GLN A 286 -21.79 6.28 13.52
C GLN A 286 -21.55 6.15 12.02
N THR A 287 -20.33 6.56 11.64
CA THR A 287 -19.79 6.41 10.31
C THR A 287 -18.55 5.51 10.33
N SER A 288 -18.31 4.79 9.24
CA SER A 288 -17.10 4.00 9.04
C SER A 288 -16.71 4.03 7.56
N LYS A 289 -15.47 3.65 7.25
CA LYS A 289 -14.96 3.64 5.89
C LYS A 289 -14.95 2.21 5.35
N VAL A 290 -15.60 1.99 4.21
CA VAL A 290 -15.38 0.76 3.43
C VAL A 290 -14.16 0.96 2.55
N ILE A 291 -13.12 0.16 2.80
CA ILE A 291 -11.88 0.20 2.03
C ILE A 291 -12.06 -0.69 0.79
N ALA A 292 -11.99 -0.08 -0.39
CA ALA A 292 -11.92 -0.81 -1.65
C ALA A 292 -10.47 -1.01 -2.07
N ARG A 293 -10.13 -2.24 -2.49
CA ARG A 293 -8.79 -2.61 -2.96
C ARG A 293 -8.89 -3.24 -4.34
N ALA A 294 -8.08 -2.76 -5.27
CA ALA A 294 -8.14 -3.13 -6.68
C ALA A 294 -6.82 -3.77 -7.16
N THR A 295 -6.96 -4.79 -8.00
CA THR A 295 -5.87 -5.30 -8.83
C THR A 295 -5.87 -4.56 -10.15
N VAL A 296 -4.81 -3.81 -10.41
CA VAL A 296 -4.53 -3.19 -11.71
C VAL A 296 -3.77 -4.19 -12.55
N LYS A 297 -4.25 -4.48 -13.75
CA LYS A 297 -3.64 -5.42 -14.70
C LYS A 297 -3.40 -4.72 -16.02
N THR A 298 -2.18 -4.79 -16.50
CA THR A 298 -1.83 -4.34 -17.85
C THR A 298 -1.31 -5.49 -18.70
N SER A 299 -1.41 -5.31 -20.01
CA SER A 299 -0.80 -6.17 -21.00
C SER A 299 0.09 -5.37 -21.96
N GLY A 300 1.13 -6.01 -22.49
CA GLY A 300 2.18 -5.37 -23.27
C GLY A 300 3.42 -5.04 -22.44
N GLY A 301 4.22 -4.08 -22.92
CA GLY A 301 5.51 -3.74 -22.32
C GLY A 301 6.52 -4.88 -22.40
N VAL A 302 7.66 -4.72 -21.72
CA VAL A 302 8.77 -5.67 -21.79
C VAL A 302 8.43 -7.06 -21.22
N PHE A 303 7.51 -7.13 -20.25
CA PHE A 303 7.17 -8.38 -19.55
C PHE A 303 5.81 -8.99 -19.96
N GLY A 304 5.09 -8.38 -20.90
CA GLY A 304 3.84 -8.90 -21.46
C GLY A 304 2.61 -8.80 -20.55
N LEU A 305 2.67 -9.25 -19.30
CA LEU A 305 1.62 -9.07 -18.30
C LEU A 305 2.22 -8.53 -17.01
N SER A 306 1.59 -7.51 -16.43
CA SER A 306 2.05 -6.93 -15.18
C SER A 306 0.90 -6.41 -14.31
N TYR A 307 1.14 -6.38 -13.00
CA TYR A 307 0.12 -6.08 -12.00
C TYR A 307 0.57 -5.05 -10.97
N GLY A 308 -0.40 -4.26 -10.52
CA GLY A 308 -0.30 -3.41 -9.33
C GLY A 308 -1.45 -3.73 -8.39
N LEU A 309 -1.23 -3.57 -7.09
CA LEU A 309 -2.26 -3.78 -6.07
C LEU A 309 -2.30 -2.55 -5.18
N GLY A 310 -3.50 -2.07 -4.88
CA GLY A 310 -3.63 -0.85 -4.10
C GLY A 310 -5.06 -0.54 -3.67
N ASN A 311 -5.18 0.33 -2.67
CA ASN A 311 -6.47 0.86 -2.25
C ASN A 311 -6.97 1.90 -3.26
N VAL A 312 -8.28 1.92 -3.49
CA VAL A 312 -8.94 2.87 -4.39
C VAL A 312 -9.46 4.06 -3.58
N TYR A 313 -9.09 5.26 -4.00
CA TYR A 313 -9.43 6.50 -3.31
C TYR A 313 -10.49 7.33 -4.03
N ALA A 314 -10.69 7.12 -5.33
CA ALA A 314 -11.69 7.81 -6.13
C ALA A 314 -12.05 7.01 -7.39
N GLY A 315 -13.22 7.31 -7.96
CA GLY A 315 -13.66 6.80 -9.26
C GLY A 315 -14.50 5.52 -9.23
N LEU A 316 -14.88 5.02 -8.05
CA LEU A 316 -15.85 3.91 -7.92
C LEU A 316 -17.28 4.43 -7.83
N THR A 317 -18.23 3.61 -8.25
CA THR A 317 -19.67 3.81 -7.98
C THR A 317 -20.06 3.00 -6.76
N TRP A 318 -20.69 3.64 -5.76
CA TRP A 318 -21.13 2.99 -4.54
C TRP A 318 -22.65 2.86 -4.46
N LYS A 319 -23.15 1.76 -3.91
CA LYS A 319 -24.57 1.50 -3.71
C LYS A 319 -24.83 0.76 -2.41
N SER A 320 -25.88 1.15 -1.71
CA SER A 320 -26.44 0.37 -0.59
C SER A 320 -27.74 -0.30 -1.02
N SER A 321 -27.92 -1.58 -0.67
CA SER A 321 -29.19 -2.29 -0.87
C SER A 321 -30.29 -1.82 0.09
N ASN A 322 -29.92 -1.21 1.21
CA ASN A 322 -30.87 -0.64 2.19
C ASN A 322 -30.31 0.66 2.81
N PRO A 323 -30.40 1.80 2.08
CA PRO A 323 -29.92 3.09 2.57
C PRO A 323 -30.58 3.59 3.85
N SER A 324 -31.77 3.07 4.19
CA SER A 324 -32.49 3.43 5.42
C SER A 324 -31.90 2.79 6.68
N ALA A 325 -31.14 1.70 6.54
CA ALA A 325 -30.39 1.07 7.62
C ALA A 325 -28.92 1.51 7.58
N VAL A 326 -28.27 1.38 6.42
CA VAL A 326 -26.88 1.82 6.20
C VAL A 326 -26.81 2.56 4.88
N SER A 327 -26.54 3.86 4.90
CA SER A 327 -26.27 4.64 3.69
C SER A 327 -24.78 4.59 3.36
N VAL A 328 -24.43 4.83 2.09
CA VAL A 328 -23.04 4.93 1.62
C VAL A 328 -22.91 6.16 0.73
N SER A 329 -21.79 6.87 0.86
CA SER A 329 -21.43 8.03 0.05
C SER A 329 -20.47 7.65 -1.08
N ASP A 330 -20.21 8.58 -2.00
CA ASP A 330 -19.42 8.35 -3.22
C ASP A 330 -17.94 8.00 -2.95
N ASP A 331 -17.45 8.25 -1.75
CA ASP A 331 -16.10 7.89 -1.34
C ASP A 331 -16.04 6.56 -0.56
N GLY A 332 -17.16 5.85 -0.41
CA GLY A 332 -17.26 4.61 0.36
C GLY A 332 -17.42 4.79 1.87
N THR A 333 -17.64 6.03 2.36
CA THR A 333 -18.01 6.25 3.77
C THR A 333 -19.45 5.81 3.99
N ILE A 334 -19.65 4.86 4.90
CA ILE A 334 -20.96 4.36 5.31
C ILE A 334 -21.45 5.08 6.57
N THR A 335 -22.76 5.26 6.69
CA THR A 335 -23.42 5.80 7.89
C THR A 335 -24.51 4.84 8.34
N ALA A 336 -24.49 4.46 9.61
CA ALA A 336 -25.54 3.67 10.23
C ALA A 336 -26.73 4.57 10.56
N VAL A 337 -27.84 4.41 9.83
CA VAL A 337 -29.02 5.28 9.95
C VAL A 337 -30.03 4.69 10.92
N SER A 338 -30.28 3.38 10.84
CA SER A 338 -31.19 2.67 11.75
C SER A 338 -30.82 1.19 11.84
N LYS A 339 -31.36 0.48 12.84
CA LYS A 339 -31.10 -0.94 13.03
C LYS A 339 -31.50 -1.72 11.77
N GLY A 340 -30.59 -2.53 11.26
CA GLY A 340 -30.83 -3.38 10.10
C GLY A 340 -29.54 -3.73 9.36
N THR A 341 -29.69 -4.47 8.27
CA THR A 341 -28.56 -4.91 7.45
C THR A 341 -28.67 -4.32 6.05
N ALA A 342 -27.53 -3.95 5.47
CA ALA A 342 -27.42 -3.57 4.08
C ALA A 342 -26.21 -4.24 3.43
N THR A 343 -26.32 -4.57 2.15
CA THR A 343 -25.19 -4.95 1.30
C THR A 343 -24.69 -3.69 0.61
N ILE A 344 -23.43 -3.35 0.85
CA ILE A 344 -22.72 -2.25 0.21
C ILE A 344 -21.96 -2.82 -0.98
N THR A 345 -22.20 -2.26 -2.16
CA THR A 345 -21.56 -2.65 -3.42
C THR A 345 -20.72 -1.49 -3.95
N ALA A 346 -19.48 -1.78 -4.36
CA ALA A 346 -18.65 -0.90 -5.14
C ALA A 346 -18.44 -1.48 -6.54
N SER A 347 -18.61 -0.66 -7.58
CA SER A 347 -18.48 -1.07 -8.97
C SER A 347 -17.52 -0.14 -9.72
N VAL A 348 -16.72 -0.72 -10.61
CA VAL A 348 -15.84 0.02 -11.52
C VAL A 348 -16.69 0.55 -12.69
N PRO A 349 -16.68 1.87 -12.98
CA PRO A 349 -17.48 2.44 -14.06
C PRO A 349 -17.20 1.79 -15.42
N ASP A 350 -18.27 1.53 -16.18
CA ASP A 350 -18.23 0.95 -17.52
C ASP A 350 -17.53 -0.41 -17.63
N GLN A 351 -17.32 -1.12 -16.51
CA GLN A 351 -16.74 -2.46 -16.46
C GLN A 351 -17.63 -3.42 -15.67
N ASP A 352 -17.57 -4.70 -16.01
CA ASP A 352 -18.24 -5.77 -15.26
C ASP A 352 -17.38 -6.23 -14.06
N VAL A 353 -16.90 -5.28 -13.26
CA VAL A 353 -16.06 -5.54 -12.07
C VAL A 353 -16.68 -4.84 -10.86
N GLU A 354 -17.09 -5.63 -9.88
CA GLU A 354 -17.68 -5.14 -8.63
C GLU A 354 -17.31 -6.02 -7.43
N ALA A 355 -17.50 -5.48 -6.24
CA ALA A 355 -17.36 -6.20 -4.99
C ALA A 355 -18.44 -5.75 -4.02
N SER A 356 -18.87 -6.65 -3.12
CA SER A 356 -19.88 -6.34 -2.13
C SER A 356 -19.52 -6.85 -0.74
N ILE A 357 -20.01 -6.16 0.28
CA ILE A 357 -19.86 -6.52 1.69
C ILE A 357 -21.16 -6.24 2.43
N THR A 358 -21.52 -7.12 3.37
CA THR A 358 -22.71 -6.96 4.19
C THR A 358 -22.35 -6.28 5.50
N ILE A 359 -23.06 -5.19 5.81
CA ILE A 359 -22.89 -4.38 7.01
C ILE A 359 -24.17 -4.45 7.85
N THR A 360 -24.01 -4.71 9.14
CA THR A 360 -25.11 -4.67 10.10
C THR A 360 -25.01 -3.42 10.95
N ALA A 361 -26.02 -2.55 10.86
CA ALA A 361 -26.24 -1.48 11.80
C ALA A 361 -27.05 -2.00 12.99
N ASP A 362 -26.53 -1.80 14.20
CA ASP A 362 -27.29 -2.05 15.41
C ASP A 362 -27.25 -0.82 16.34
N THR A 363 -28.26 -0.68 17.17
CA THR A 363 -28.18 0.27 18.28
C THR A 363 -27.09 -0.21 19.22
N GLN A 364 -26.32 0.72 19.81
CA GLN A 364 -25.50 0.40 20.99
C GLN A 364 -26.33 -0.47 21.92
N SER A 365 -25.75 -1.56 22.42
CA SER A 365 -26.40 -2.39 23.43
C SER A 365 -26.72 -1.46 24.61
N SER A 366 -27.97 -1.00 24.67
CA SER A 366 -28.47 -0.29 25.83
C SER A 366 -28.92 -1.35 26.82
N HIS A 367 -27.95 -2.06 27.39
CA HIS A 367 -28.16 -2.66 28.70
C HIS A 367 -28.23 -1.52 29.74
N ASN A 368 -29.34 -0.78 29.71
CA ASN A 368 -29.76 0.14 30.77
C ASN A 368 -30.39 -0.63 31.96
N THR A 369 -30.28 -1.95 31.97
CA THR A 369 -30.41 -2.78 33.16
C THR A 369 -29.01 -3.24 33.52
N PHE A 370 -28.46 -2.69 34.60
CA PHE A 370 -27.22 -3.13 35.21
C PHE A 370 -27.34 -4.63 35.53
N GLU A 371 -26.54 -5.47 34.85
CA GLU A 371 -26.30 -6.85 35.25
C GLU A 371 -25.02 -6.89 36.08
N PRO A 372 -25.10 -7.24 37.37
CA PRO A 372 -23.93 -7.37 38.23
C PRO A 372 -22.86 -8.26 37.60
N GLY A 373 -21.67 -7.69 37.38
CA GLY A 373 -20.53 -8.39 36.79
C GLY A 373 -20.43 -8.36 35.26
N ASP A 374 -21.37 -7.75 34.52
CA ASP A 374 -21.23 -7.47 33.08
C ASP A 374 -20.38 -6.20 32.89
N VAL A 375 -19.07 -6.38 32.98
CA VAL A 375 -18.09 -5.29 33.02
C VAL A 375 -17.81 -4.75 31.62
N ASN A 376 -17.93 -5.58 30.59
CA ASN A 376 -17.70 -5.16 29.20
C ASN A 376 -18.98 -4.67 28.48
N GLY A 377 -20.17 -4.85 29.06
CA GLY A 377 -21.45 -4.37 28.55
C GLY A 377 -22.00 -5.20 27.38
N ASP A 378 -21.54 -6.45 27.22
CA ASP A 378 -21.98 -7.34 26.15
C ASP A 378 -23.29 -8.09 26.47
N GLY A 379 -23.83 -7.92 27.68
CA GLY A 379 -25.08 -8.52 28.13
C GLY A 379 -24.92 -9.96 28.64
N SER A 380 -23.70 -10.43 28.91
CA SER A 380 -23.39 -11.71 29.52
C SER A 380 -22.32 -11.55 30.60
N VAL A 381 -22.38 -12.34 31.67
CA VAL A 381 -21.33 -12.39 32.70
C VAL A 381 -20.41 -13.58 32.45
N ASP A 382 -19.26 -13.36 31.83
CA ASP A 382 -18.32 -14.40 31.42
C ASP A 382 -16.83 -14.07 31.66
N ASN A 383 -15.92 -14.88 31.10
CA ASN A 383 -14.47 -14.73 31.32
C ASN A 383 -13.91 -13.40 30.76
N GLN A 384 -14.59 -12.78 29.80
CA GLN A 384 -14.22 -11.50 29.22
C GLN A 384 -14.40 -10.36 30.23
N ASP A 385 -15.42 -10.43 31.09
CA ASP A 385 -15.64 -9.47 32.17
C ASP A 385 -14.56 -9.55 33.24
N VAL A 386 -14.13 -10.77 33.58
CA VAL A 386 -12.99 -10.98 34.48
C VAL A 386 -11.73 -10.32 33.93
N VAL A 387 -11.47 -10.46 32.62
CA VAL A 387 -10.32 -9.85 31.96
C VAL A 387 -10.45 -8.33 31.90
N ALA A 388 -11.64 -7.81 31.61
CA ALA A 388 -11.91 -6.38 31.57
C ALA A 388 -11.71 -5.73 32.95
N LEU A 389 -12.29 -6.33 34.00
CA LEU A 389 -12.15 -5.87 35.38
C LEU A 389 -10.70 -5.94 35.87
N PHE A 390 -10.00 -7.04 35.59
CA PHE A 390 -8.59 -7.19 35.95
C PHE A 390 -7.72 -6.12 35.29
N ARG A 391 -7.94 -5.82 34.01
CA ARG A 391 -7.23 -4.74 33.30
C ARG A 391 -7.54 -3.38 33.90
N TYR A 392 -8.79 -3.12 34.24
CA TYR A 392 -9.22 -1.88 34.86
C TYR A 392 -8.54 -1.65 36.22
N VAL A 393 -8.62 -2.64 37.12
CA VAL A 393 -7.99 -2.58 38.46
C VAL A 393 -6.46 -2.48 38.38
N SER A 394 -5.86 -3.04 37.32
CA SER A 394 -4.42 -2.91 37.03
C SER A 394 -4.02 -1.56 36.44
N GLY A 395 -4.95 -0.62 36.25
CA GLY A 395 -4.70 0.71 35.66
C GLY A 395 -4.54 0.70 34.13
N GLY A 396 -4.97 -0.36 33.45
CA GLY A 396 -4.95 -0.47 32.00
C GLY A 396 -6.04 0.38 31.35
N LYS A 397 -5.80 0.84 30.11
CA LYS A 397 -6.84 1.48 29.29
C LYS A 397 -7.77 0.40 28.74
N VAL A 398 -9.00 0.34 29.26
CA VAL A 398 -10.05 -0.59 28.85
C VAL A 398 -11.41 0.11 28.98
N GLU A 399 -12.30 -0.14 28.02
CA GLU A 399 -13.68 0.33 28.08
C GLU A 399 -14.48 -0.59 29.02
N VAL A 400 -15.21 0.01 29.97
CA VAL A 400 -15.93 -0.73 31.02
C VAL A 400 -17.26 -0.05 31.35
N VAL A 401 -18.23 -0.85 31.78
CA VAL A 401 -19.48 -0.41 32.39
C VAL A 401 -19.22 -0.10 33.86
N LYS A 402 -19.09 1.19 34.20
CA LYS A 402 -18.68 1.64 35.54
C LYS A 402 -19.51 1.07 36.69
N VAL A 403 -20.83 0.96 36.49
CA VAL A 403 -21.74 0.46 37.54
C VAL A 403 -21.55 -1.02 37.84
N ALA A 404 -20.84 -1.77 36.97
CA ALA A 404 -20.55 -3.20 37.11
C ALA A 404 -19.17 -3.53 37.67
N LEU A 405 -18.40 -2.51 38.05
CA LEU A 405 -17.02 -2.68 38.54
C LEU A 405 -16.92 -3.21 39.98
N ASP A 406 -18.03 -3.25 40.71
CA ASP A 406 -18.10 -3.64 42.12
C ASP A 406 -19.13 -4.78 42.31
N PRO A 407 -18.75 -6.01 41.94
CA PRO A 407 -19.63 -7.16 42.09
C PRO A 407 -19.74 -7.63 43.54
N ASP A 408 -18.91 -7.16 44.48
CA ASP A 408 -19.00 -7.53 45.89
C ASP A 408 -19.81 -6.52 46.76
N GLY A 409 -20.02 -5.31 46.21
CA GLY A 409 -20.85 -4.25 46.75
C GLY A 409 -20.21 -3.46 47.88
N ASP A 410 -18.89 -3.49 48.03
CA ASP A 410 -18.18 -2.79 49.10
C ASP A 410 -17.89 -1.31 48.79
N GLY A 411 -18.13 -0.90 47.54
CA GLY A 411 -17.95 0.47 47.05
C GLY A 411 -16.58 0.76 46.45
N ASP A 412 -15.68 -0.22 46.33
CA ASP A 412 -14.34 -0.06 45.74
C ASP A 412 -14.09 -1.14 44.65
N ALA A 413 -13.65 -0.73 43.45
CA ALA A 413 -13.25 -1.68 42.41
C ALA A 413 -11.81 -2.19 42.64
N THR A 414 -11.65 -3.41 43.17
CA THR A 414 -10.38 -3.98 43.62
C THR A 414 -10.06 -5.36 43.03
N ASN A 415 -8.92 -5.94 43.44
CA ASN A 415 -8.57 -7.32 43.08
C ASN A 415 -9.51 -8.35 43.74
N LEU A 416 -10.25 -7.99 44.79
CA LEU A 416 -11.24 -8.88 45.42
C LEU A 416 -12.45 -9.07 44.52
N ASP A 417 -12.88 -8.02 43.83
CA ASP A 417 -13.94 -8.03 42.81
C ASP A 417 -13.59 -8.94 41.64
N VAL A 418 -12.34 -8.87 41.16
CA VAL A 418 -11.82 -9.78 40.13
C VAL A 418 -11.93 -11.24 40.58
N VAL A 419 -11.57 -11.53 41.84
CA VAL A 419 -11.63 -12.89 42.40
C VAL A 419 -13.08 -13.35 42.56
N LEU A 420 -13.99 -12.49 43.02
CA LEU A 420 -15.40 -12.80 43.15
C LEU A 420 -16.04 -13.10 41.79
N LEU A 421 -15.81 -12.23 40.81
CA LEU A 421 -16.32 -12.38 39.45
C LEU A 421 -15.78 -13.66 38.79
N PHE A 422 -14.49 -13.96 38.97
CA PHE A 422 -13.90 -15.20 38.48
C PHE A 422 -14.54 -16.44 39.11
N ARG A 423 -14.84 -16.41 40.41
CA ARG A 423 -15.53 -17.51 41.10
C ARG A 423 -16.94 -17.71 40.57
N TYR A 424 -17.67 -16.62 40.33
CA TYR A 424 -19.02 -16.66 39.76
C TYR A 424 -19.01 -17.31 38.37
N VAL A 425 -18.15 -16.82 37.46
CA VAL A 425 -18.02 -17.35 36.09
C VAL A 425 -17.53 -18.80 36.07
N SER A 426 -16.74 -19.21 37.07
CA SER A 426 -16.30 -20.61 37.24
C SER A 426 -17.38 -21.54 37.81
N GLY A 427 -18.61 -21.06 38.05
CA GLY A 427 -19.73 -21.84 38.58
C GLY A 427 -19.64 -22.12 40.08
N ALA A 428 -18.85 -21.35 40.84
CA ALA A 428 -18.87 -21.43 42.29
C ALA A 428 -20.19 -20.87 42.83
N ASN A 429 -20.66 -21.39 43.97
CA ASN A 429 -21.84 -20.88 44.65
C ASN A 429 -21.53 -19.55 45.36
N VAL A 430 -21.55 -18.45 44.61
CA VAL A 430 -21.36 -17.06 45.04
C VAL A 430 -22.41 -16.19 44.36
N GLU A 431 -22.83 -15.10 45.00
CA GLU A 431 -23.77 -14.14 44.45
C GLU A 431 -23.04 -12.83 44.17
N LEU A 432 -23.44 -12.14 43.10
CA LEU A 432 -22.95 -10.80 42.75
C LEU A 432 -23.92 -9.76 43.29
N SER A 433 -23.38 -8.68 43.84
CA SER A 433 -24.13 -7.57 44.41
C SER A 433 -24.91 -6.83 43.34
N SER A 434 -26.20 -6.59 43.60
CA SER A 434 -27.04 -5.72 42.77
C SER A 434 -26.94 -4.24 43.14
N VAL A 435 -26.09 -3.89 44.11
CA VAL A 435 -25.81 -2.51 44.47
C VAL A 435 -24.87 -1.91 43.42
N PRO A 436 -25.26 -0.83 42.73
CA PRO A 436 -24.40 -0.22 41.71
C PRO A 436 -23.21 0.50 42.37
N TYR A 437 -22.05 0.38 41.74
CA TYR A 437 -20.85 1.14 42.11
C TYR A 437 -21.14 2.65 42.10
N ALA A 438 -20.94 3.31 43.23
CA ALA A 438 -21.16 4.75 43.38
C ALA A 438 -19.80 5.46 43.51
N GLU A 439 -19.51 6.38 42.59
CA GLU A 439 -18.33 7.27 42.70
C GLU A 439 -18.43 8.23 43.90
#